data_AF-A0A7D9LQF5-F1
#
_entry.id   AF-A0A7D9LQF5-F1
#
_cell.length_a   1.000
_cell.length_b   1.000
_cell.length_c   1.000
_cell.angle_alpha   90.00
_cell.angle_beta   90.00
_cell.angle_gamma   90.00
#
_symmetry.space_group_name_H-M   'P 1'
#
loop_
_entity.id
_entity.type
_entity.pdbx_description
1 polymer ?
#
loop_
_entity_poly.entity_id
_entity_poly.type
_entity_poly.pdbx_seq_one_letter_code
_entity_poly.pdbx_strand_id
1 'polypeptide(L)'
;MSELQLCWTANIEQLKHFVNENIKLNDGNWISPGGDKKVYSDGTTSISWRKSKKILQIEGKEKKQIIAKLCSLICSVQTNIVTNEAVATTTRDENGVSPLTTQILSAELEGAKLDITIAERDILINKDIINNVDNRLNKINAEFDDFSKQLEYCKKEIYMLRNGHMNGHTYVTQRKLQKSLK
;
A
#
# COMPACT_ATOMS: atom_id res chain seq x y z
N MET A 1 -12.99 -1.75 -2.33
CA MET A 1 -12.70 -0.37 -1.86
C MET A 1 -11.20 -0.29 -1.62
N SER A 2 -10.53 0.72 -2.17
CA SER A 2 -9.06 0.87 -2.08
C SER A 2 -8.66 1.47 -0.73
N GLU A 3 -7.94 0.68 0.06
CA GLU A 3 -7.27 1.08 1.29
C GLU A 3 -6.02 1.90 0.93
N LEU A 4 -5.78 3.03 1.60
CA LEU A 4 -4.62 3.88 1.33
C LEU A 4 -3.85 4.01 2.63
N GLN A 5 -2.58 3.62 2.61
CA GLN A 5 -1.72 3.49 3.78
C GLN A 5 -0.65 4.57 3.73
N LEU A 6 -0.59 5.42 4.76
CA LEU A 6 0.44 6.44 4.92
C LEU A 6 1.48 5.96 5.93
N CYS A 7 2.77 6.16 5.66
CA CYS A 7 3.81 5.95 6.65
C CYS A 7 3.89 7.15 7.60
N TRP A 8 3.76 6.90 8.89
CA TRP A 8 3.71 7.94 9.93
C TRP A 8 4.79 7.74 11.00
N THR A 9 5.03 8.75 11.82
CA THR A 9 6.04 8.70 12.88
C THR A 9 5.69 7.67 13.97
N ALA A 10 6.68 7.27 14.77
CA ALA A 10 6.48 6.35 15.89
C ALA A 10 5.78 7.00 17.10
N ASN A 11 5.55 8.32 17.08
CA ASN A 11 5.02 9.08 18.21
C ASN A 11 3.48 9.21 18.12
N ILE A 12 2.79 8.37 18.87
CA ILE A 12 1.33 8.31 18.90
C ILE A 12 0.68 9.56 19.51
N GLU A 13 1.34 10.22 20.46
CA GLU A 13 0.76 11.39 21.13
C GLU A 13 0.72 12.60 20.19
N GLN A 14 1.75 12.76 19.35
CA GLN A 14 1.72 13.74 18.26
C GLN A 14 0.61 13.45 17.26
N LEU A 15 0.39 12.17 16.90
CA LEU A 15 -0.72 11.79 16.02
C LEU A 15 -2.09 12.08 16.65
N LYS A 16 -2.27 11.78 17.94
CA LYS A 16 -3.51 12.08 18.66
C LYS A 16 -3.80 13.58 18.72
N HIS A 17 -2.81 14.37 19.13
CA HIS A 17 -2.90 15.82 19.16
C HIS A 17 -3.25 16.37 17.77
N PHE A 18 -2.57 15.86 16.74
CA PHE A 18 -2.81 16.24 15.36
C PHE A 18 -4.25 15.96 14.91
N VAL A 19 -4.76 14.75 15.14
CA VAL A 19 -6.13 14.36 14.74
C VAL A 19 -7.15 15.24 15.46
N ASN A 20 -6.95 15.49 16.74
CA ASN A 20 -7.88 16.27 17.56
C ASN A 20 -7.89 17.76 17.15
N GLU A 21 -6.74 18.36 16.83
CA GLU A 21 -6.68 19.78 16.50
C GLU A 21 -7.01 20.11 15.04
N ASN A 22 -6.54 19.28 14.10
CA ASN A 22 -6.49 19.66 12.68
C ASN A 22 -7.53 18.96 11.82
N ILE A 23 -7.94 17.76 12.21
CA ILE A 23 -8.92 16.98 11.43
C ILE A 23 -10.34 17.31 11.89
N LYS A 24 -10.53 17.76 13.15
CA LYS A 24 -11.84 18.13 13.73
C LYS A 24 -12.94 17.14 13.34
N LEU A 25 -12.68 15.85 13.57
CA LEU A 25 -13.70 14.82 13.43
C LEU A 25 -14.75 15.04 14.54
N ASN A 26 -16.02 14.77 14.24
CA ASN A 26 -17.11 14.83 15.23
C ASN A 26 -16.76 13.96 16.44
N ASP A 27 -17.23 14.29 17.65
CA ASP A 27 -16.94 13.67 18.98
C ASP A 27 -16.56 12.17 18.97
N GLY A 28 -15.38 11.87 18.44
CA GLY A 28 -14.85 10.54 18.24
C GLY A 28 -13.79 10.27 19.28
N ASN A 29 -13.62 8.99 19.59
CA ASN A 29 -12.74 8.57 20.68
C ASN A 29 -11.62 7.67 20.18
N TRP A 30 -10.43 7.84 20.76
CA TRP A 30 -9.32 6.93 20.57
C TRP A 30 -9.53 5.66 21.38
N ILE A 31 -9.69 4.54 20.69
CA ILE A 31 -9.83 3.20 21.26
C ILE A 31 -8.55 2.41 21.00
N SER A 32 -8.18 1.59 21.99
CA SER A 32 -7.02 0.68 21.91
C SER A 32 -7.52 -0.76 21.92
N PRO A 33 -7.85 -1.36 20.76
CA PRO A 33 -8.43 -2.71 20.69
C PRO A 33 -7.45 -3.84 21.07
N GLY A 34 -6.27 -3.51 21.62
CA GLY A 34 -5.23 -4.46 22.00
C GLY A 34 -3.97 -4.37 21.12
N GLY A 35 -2.84 -4.78 21.71
CA GLY A 35 -1.52 -4.72 21.08
C GLY A 35 -1.10 -3.30 20.69
N ASP A 36 -0.47 -3.18 19.53
CA ASP A 36 0.13 -1.96 19.00
C ASP A 36 -0.79 -1.20 18.02
N LYS A 37 -2.08 -1.56 17.98
CA LYS A 37 -3.10 -0.88 17.18
C LYS A 37 -3.82 0.19 18.00
N LYS A 38 -3.97 1.38 17.43
CA LYS A 38 -4.80 2.48 17.94
C LYS A 38 -5.80 2.86 16.88
N VAL A 39 -7.04 3.13 17.27
CA VAL A 39 -8.13 3.46 16.34
C VAL A 39 -8.87 4.68 16.87
N TYR A 40 -8.99 5.71 16.06
CA TYR A 40 -9.95 6.79 16.25
C TYR A 40 -11.17 6.49 15.38
N SER A 41 -12.37 6.67 15.92
CA SER A 41 -13.61 6.53 15.15
C SER A 41 -14.67 7.48 15.71
N ASP A 42 -15.39 8.14 14.80
CA ASP A 42 -16.59 8.94 15.08
C ASP A 42 -17.88 8.27 14.56
N GLY A 43 -17.77 7.02 14.07
CA GLY A 43 -18.87 6.27 13.46
C GLY A 43 -19.03 6.46 11.95
N THR A 44 -18.45 7.52 11.38
CA THR A 44 -18.48 7.81 9.92
C THR A 44 -17.12 7.70 9.25
N THR A 45 -16.08 8.04 10.00
CA THR A 45 -14.68 8.02 9.59
C THR A 45 -13.89 7.27 10.64
N SER A 46 -12.97 6.41 10.20
CA SER A 46 -12.04 5.72 11.07
C SER A 46 -10.60 6.00 10.66
N ILE A 47 -9.76 6.25 11.66
CA ILE A 47 -8.32 6.39 11.51
C ILE A 47 -7.68 5.30 12.35
N SER A 48 -6.99 4.37 11.73
CA SER A 48 -6.25 3.33 12.44
C SER A 48 -4.75 3.50 12.26
N TRP A 49 -4.02 3.34 13.37
CA TRP A 49 -2.58 3.41 13.42
C TRP A 49 -2.02 2.12 14.00
N ARG A 50 -0.99 1.57 13.35
CA ARG A 50 -0.23 0.42 13.87
C ARG A 50 1.20 0.86 14.17
N LYS A 51 1.56 0.88 15.46
CA LYS A 51 2.89 1.32 15.92
C LYS A 51 4.02 0.49 15.31
N SER A 52 3.89 -0.83 15.31
CA SER A 52 4.90 -1.76 14.78
C SER A 52 5.20 -1.56 13.30
N LYS A 53 4.16 -1.21 12.52
CA LYS A 53 4.29 -1.00 11.07
C LYS A 53 4.48 0.47 10.70
N LYS A 54 4.28 1.40 11.64
CA LYS A 54 4.25 2.84 11.39
C LYS A 54 3.27 3.21 10.27
N ILE A 55 2.15 2.50 10.18
CA ILE A 55 1.13 2.70 9.13
C ILE A 55 -0.07 3.41 9.73
N LEU A 56 -0.51 4.47 9.05
CA LEU A 56 -1.79 5.14 9.24
C LEU A 56 -2.74 4.75 8.10
N GLN A 57 -3.91 4.25 8.44
CA GLN A 57 -4.97 3.84 7.52
C GLN A 57 -6.22 4.66 7.83
N ILE A 58 -6.80 5.25 6.80
CA ILE A 58 -7.96 6.14 6.91
C ILE A 58 -9.10 5.59 6.06
N GLU A 59 -10.27 5.47 6.65
CA GLU A 59 -11.49 4.97 6.02
C GLU A 59 -12.66 5.92 6.30
N GLY A 60 -13.60 6.02 5.37
CA GLY A 60 -14.73 6.94 5.45
C GLY A 60 -14.84 7.86 4.24
N LYS A 61 -15.94 8.60 4.15
CA LYS A 61 -16.25 9.49 3.01
C LYS A 61 -15.25 10.64 2.89
N GLU A 62 -14.74 11.13 4.02
CA GLU A 62 -13.83 12.28 4.07
C GLU A 62 -12.35 11.91 3.88
N LYS A 63 -12.05 10.62 3.69
CA LYS A 63 -10.68 10.07 3.56
C LYS A 63 -9.76 10.93 2.69
N LYS A 64 -10.20 11.34 1.50
CA LYS A 64 -9.36 12.12 0.57
C LYS A 64 -9.00 13.50 1.12
N GLN A 65 -9.94 14.19 1.75
CA GLN A 65 -9.70 15.51 2.35
C GLN A 65 -8.78 15.40 3.56
N ILE A 66 -8.98 14.37 4.39
CA ILE A 66 -8.14 14.11 5.56
C ILE A 66 -6.70 13.83 5.13
N ILE A 67 -6.50 13.01 4.09
CA ILE A 67 -5.17 12.72 3.52
C ILE A 67 -4.53 13.99 2.95
N ALA A 68 -5.27 14.79 2.17
CA ALA A 68 -4.74 16.03 1.61
C ALA A 68 -4.32 17.03 2.70
N LYS A 69 -5.11 17.16 3.76
CA LYS A 69 -4.76 17.97 4.94
C LYS A 69 -3.53 17.43 5.65
N LEU A 70 -3.45 16.12 5.89
CA LEU A 70 -2.29 15.46 6.48
C LEU A 70 -1.02 15.75 5.68
N CYS A 71 -1.04 15.56 4.37
CA CYS A 71 0.10 15.84 3.49
C CYS A 71 0.48 17.32 3.51
N SER A 72 -0.50 18.24 3.38
CA SER A 72 -0.24 19.69 3.42
C SER A 72 0.39 20.14 4.75
N LEU A 73 -0.01 19.53 5.86
CA LEU A 73 0.48 19.91 7.19
C LEU A 73 1.86 19.32 7.50
N ILE A 74 2.20 18.13 7.00
CA ILE A 74 3.59 17.63 7.06
C ILE A 74 4.52 18.64 6.39
N CYS A 75 4.13 19.12 5.20
CA CYS A 75 4.88 20.12 4.48
C CYS A 75 4.96 21.47 5.22
N SER A 76 3.91 21.86 5.96
CA SER A 76 3.90 23.12 6.75
C SER A 76 4.69 23.05 8.06
N VAL A 77 4.71 21.90 8.75
CA VAL A 77 5.50 21.71 9.98
C VAL A 77 6.99 21.72 9.68
N GLN A 78 7.40 21.20 8.52
CA GLN A 78 8.78 21.29 8.05
C GLN A 78 9.19 22.73 7.72
N THR A 79 8.28 23.57 7.26
CA THR A 79 8.57 25.01 7.01
C THR A 79 8.66 25.83 8.31
N ASN A 80 7.89 25.50 9.36
CA ASN A 80 7.95 26.22 10.64
C ASN A 80 9.19 25.91 11.50
N ILE A 81 9.82 24.74 11.30
CA ILE A 81 11.12 24.44 11.91
C ILE A 81 12.21 25.32 11.27
N VAL A 82 12.04 25.73 10.01
CA VAL A 82 12.99 26.57 9.27
C VAL A 82 12.80 28.07 9.57
N THR A 83 11.59 28.53 9.90
CA THR A 83 11.31 29.96 10.14
C THR A 83 11.58 30.44 11.56
N ASN A 84 11.55 29.57 12.57
CA ASN A 84 11.78 30.00 13.97
C ASN A 84 13.26 30.24 14.34
N GLU A 85 14.21 29.85 13.48
CA GLU A 85 15.62 30.25 13.60
C GLU A 85 15.96 31.52 12.80
N ALA A 86 14.98 32.16 12.14
CA ALA A 86 15.18 33.38 11.37
C ALA A 86 14.80 34.64 12.20
N VAL A 87 15.50 34.87 13.32
CA VAL A 87 15.54 36.20 13.95
C VAL A 87 17.00 36.65 14.05
N ALA A 88 17.29 37.73 13.31
CA ALA A 88 18.52 38.53 13.26
C ALA A 88 19.75 37.82 12.65
N THR A 89 20.52 38.37 11.70
CA THR A 89 20.84 39.76 11.42
C THR A 89 21.44 39.83 10.00
N THR A 90 21.07 40.83 9.21
CA THR A 90 21.71 41.14 7.92
C THR A 90 23.13 41.65 8.15
N THR A 91 24.13 40.78 8.00
CA THR A 91 25.51 41.19 7.71
C THR A 91 25.97 40.47 6.46
N ARG A 92 26.12 41.23 5.37
CA ARG A 92 26.79 40.79 4.14
C ARG A 92 28.24 40.45 4.48
N ASP A 93 28.70 39.27 4.09
CA ASP A 93 30.12 38.95 4.09
C ASP A 93 30.80 39.52 2.84
N GLU A 94 32.13 39.53 2.92
CA GLU A 94 33.08 40.22 2.04
C GLU A 94 33.17 39.59 0.64
N ASN A 95 32.45 38.48 0.40
CA ASN A 95 32.43 37.72 -0.85
C ASN A 95 31.14 37.90 -1.66
N GLY A 96 30.23 38.78 -1.23
CA GLY A 96 29.05 39.17 -2.01
C GLY A 96 27.95 38.11 -2.10
N VAL A 97 28.07 36.98 -1.40
CA VAL A 97 27.02 35.96 -1.30
C VAL A 97 26.25 36.20 0.00
N SER A 98 24.97 36.55 -0.14
CA SER A 98 24.10 36.75 1.03
C SER A 98 23.93 35.42 1.77
N PRO A 99 24.04 35.39 3.12
CA PRO A 99 23.76 34.21 3.94
C PRO A 99 22.38 33.58 3.64
N LEU A 100 21.43 34.42 3.22
CA LEU A 100 20.09 34.02 2.80
C LEU A 100 20.12 33.14 1.54
N THR A 101 21.00 33.44 0.58
CA THR A 101 21.14 32.66 -0.66
C THR A 101 21.69 31.27 -0.38
N THR A 102 22.63 31.16 0.56
CA THR A 102 23.22 29.88 1.00
C THR A 102 22.21 29.02 1.75
N GLN A 103 21.35 29.63 2.56
CA GLN A 103 20.26 28.92 3.27
C GLN A 103 19.18 28.43 2.30
N ILE A 104 18.79 29.24 1.30
CA ILE A 104 17.83 28.83 0.27
C ILE A 104 18.35 27.64 -0.53
N LEU A 105 19.60 27.70 -1.00
CA LEU A 105 20.24 26.60 -1.74
C LEU A 105 20.36 25.32 -0.89
N SER A 106 20.60 25.45 0.42
CA SER A 106 20.62 24.31 1.34
C SER A 106 19.25 23.66 1.50
N ALA A 107 18.18 24.47 1.62
CA ALA A 107 16.81 23.97 1.69
C ALA A 107 16.36 23.28 0.40
N GLU A 108 16.71 23.85 -0.75
CA GLU A 108 16.45 23.23 -2.07
C GLU A 108 17.20 21.90 -2.22
N LEU A 109 18.45 21.82 -1.75
CA LEU A 109 19.24 20.59 -1.76
C LEU A 109 18.63 19.51 -0.86
N GLU A 110 18.16 19.87 0.35
CA GLU A 110 17.47 18.93 1.23
C GLU A 110 16.12 18.48 0.66
N GLY A 111 15.38 19.38 -0.01
CA GLY A 111 14.17 19.04 -0.76
C GLY A 111 14.45 18.03 -1.86
N ALA A 112 15.49 18.28 -2.68
CA ALA A 112 15.90 17.36 -3.74
C ALA A 112 16.34 15.99 -3.20
N LYS A 113 17.04 15.93 -2.06
CA LYS A 113 17.40 14.66 -1.40
C LYS A 113 16.18 13.87 -0.94
N LEU A 114 15.17 14.57 -0.43
CA LEU A 114 13.92 13.94 -0.02
C LEU A 114 13.18 13.37 -1.24
N ASP A 115 13.08 14.14 -2.32
CA ASP A 115 12.46 13.67 -3.57
C ASP A 115 13.18 12.44 -4.15
N ILE A 116 14.52 12.41 -4.10
CA ILE A 116 15.31 11.24 -4.48
C ILE A 116 14.96 10.05 -3.58
N THR A 117 14.89 10.25 -2.27
CA THR A 117 14.57 9.17 -1.31
C THR A 117 13.17 8.60 -1.55
N ILE A 118 12.19 9.44 -1.88
CA ILE A 118 10.83 9.03 -2.23
C ILE A 118 10.86 8.23 -3.54
N ALA A 119 11.56 8.72 -4.57
CA ALA A 119 11.67 8.03 -5.85
C ALA A 119 12.35 6.65 -5.71
N GLU A 120 13.42 6.54 -4.94
CA GLU A 120 14.09 5.27 -4.63
C GLU A 120 13.15 4.27 -3.97
N ARG A 121 12.32 4.75 -3.04
CA ARG A 121 11.33 3.92 -2.37
C ARG A 121 10.24 3.44 -3.35
N ASP A 122 9.74 4.31 -4.21
CA ASP A 122 8.74 3.94 -5.21
C ASP A 122 9.29 2.91 -6.21
N ILE A 123 10.58 3.01 -6.57
CA ILE A 123 11.27 2.00 -7.38
C ILE A 123 11.28 0.64 -6.66
N LEU A 124 11.61 0.61 -5.36
CA LEU A 124 11.61 -0.64 -4.59
C LEU A 124 10.22 -1.27 -4.50
N ILE A 125 9.19 -0.46 -4.25
CA ILE A 125 7.79 -0.93 -4.20
C ILE A 125 7.37 -1.48 -5.57
N ASN A 126 7.68 -0.77 -6.65
CA ASN A 126 7.36 -1.21 -8.00
C ASN A 126 8.05 -2.52 -8.36
N LYS A 127 9.31 -2.70 -7.92
CA LYS A 127 10.04 -3.96 -8.10
C LYS A 127 9.35 -5.14 -7.41
N ASP A 128 8.87 -4.94 -6.17
CA ASP A 128 8.13 -5.98 -5.44
C ASP A 128 6.79 -6.32 -6.11
N ILE A 129 6.09 -5.32 -6.65
CA ILE A 129 4.85 -5.52 -7.41
C ILE A 129 5.13 -6.34 -8.68
N ILE A 130 6.15 -5.99 -9.45
CA ILE A 130 6.52 -6.71 -10.68
C ILE A 130 6.85 -8.17 -10.36
N ASN A 131 7.68 -8.42 -9.33
CA ASN A 131 8.03 -9.77 -8.90
C ASN A 131 6.78 -10.59 -8.49
N ASN A 132 5.80 -9.96 -7.84
CA ASN A 132 4.56 -10.63 -7.48
C ASN A 132 3.73 -10.98 -8.73
N VAL A 133 3.61 -10.04 -9.67
CA VAL A 133 2.91 -10.25 -10.94
C VAL A 133 3.56 -11.40 -11.72
N ASP A 134 4.88 -11.43 -11.85
CA ASP A 134 5.60 -12.50 -12.55
C ASP A 134 5.37 -13.87 -11.91
N ASN A 135 5.43 -13.94 -10.57
CA ASN A 135 5.15 -15.18 -9.85
C ASN A 135 3.71 -15.66 -10.06
N ARG A 136 2.74 -14.74 -10.11
CA ARG A 136 1.34 -15.09 -10.40
C ARG A 136 1.16 -15.53 -11.84
N LEU A 137 1.83 -14.87 -12.80
CA LEU A 137 1.80 -15.24 -14.21
C LEU A 137 2.35 -16.67 -14.41
N ASN A 138 3.45 -16.99 -13.76
CA ASN A 138 4.04 -18.33 -13.81
C ASN A 138 3.10 -19.42 -13.28
N LYS A 139 2.36 -19.15 -12.20
CA LYS A 139 1.35 -20.08 -11.68
C LYS A 139 0.20 -20.27 -12.66
N ILE A 140 -0.31 -19.18 -13.24
CA ILE A 140 -1.39 -19.23 -14.25
C ILE A 140 -0.95 -20.04 -15.46
N ASN A 141 0.29 -19.85 -15.95
CA ASN A 141 0.82 -20.61 -17.07
C ASN A 141 0.94 -22.11 -16.75
N ALA A 142 1.40 -22.46 -15.54
CA ALA A 142 1.45 -23.85 -15.11
C ALA A 142 0.06 -24.50 -15.02
N GLU A 143 -0.94 -23.78 -14.52
CA GLU A 143 -2.34 -24.24 -14.51
C GLU A 143 -2.89 -24.42 -15.93
N PHE A 144 -2.58 -23.49 -16.85
CA PHE A 144 -3.00 -23.58 -18.24
C PHE A 144 -2.43 -24.82 -18.95
N ASP A 145 -1.15 -25.13 -18.70
CA ASP A 145 -0.51 -26.34 -19.22
C ASP A 145 -1.17 -27.61 -18.68
N ASP A 146 -1.55 -27.63 -17.40
CA ASP A 146 -2.23 -28.78 -16.79
C ASP A 146 -3.63 -28.97 -17.39
N PHE A 147 -4.41 -27.90 -17.52
CA PHE A 147 -5.71 -27.96 -18.19
C PHE A 147 -5.61 -28.38 -19.65
N SER A 148 -4.57 -27.95 -20.36
CA SER A 148 -4.33 -28.35 -21.74
C SER A 148 -4.07 -29.85 -21.86
N LYS A 149 -3.26 -30.42 -20.95
CA LYS A 149 -3.05 -31.87 -20.88
C LYS A 149 -4.34 -32.61 -20.54
N GLN A 150 -5.09 -32.15 -19.53
CA GLN A 150 -6.37 -32.76 -19.16
C GLN A 150 -7.36 -32.76 -20.33
N LEU A 151 -7.43 -31.66 -21.09
CA LEU A 151 -8.27 -31.58 -22.29
C LEU A 151 -7.84 -32.60 -23.36
N GLU A 152 -6.55 -32.77 -23.58
CA GLU A 152 -6.02 -33.78 -24.51
C GLU A 152 -6.38 -35.21 -24.07
N TYR A 153 -6.24 -35.51 -22.77
CA TYR A 153 -6.67 -36.79 -22.19
C TYR A 153 -8.16 -37.05 -22.42
N CYS A 154 -9.02 -36.07 -22.12
CA CYS A 154 -10.46 -36.18 -22.35
C CYS A 154 -10.78 -36.42 -23.83
N LYS A 155 -10.14 -35.69 -24.75
CA LYS A 155 -10.31 -35.89 -26.20
C LYS A 155 -9.93 -37.32 -26.61
N LYS A 156 -8.83 -37.84 -26.07
CA LYS A 156 -8.36 -39.20 -26.34
C LYS A 156 -9.32 -40.26 -25.81
N GLU A 157 -9.84 -40.10 -24.58
CA GLU A 157 -10.85 -41.01 -24.03
C GLU A 157 -12.13 -41.02 -24.88
N ILE A 158 -12.62 -39.85 -25.30
CA ILE A 158 -13.79 -39.74 -26.18
C ILE A 158 -13.55 -40.45 -27.52
N TYR A 159 -12.37 -40.28 -28.12
CA TYR A 159 -12.00 -40.96 -29.37
C TYR A 159 -11.99 -42.49 -29.20
N MET A 160 -11.42 -42.99 -28.10
CA MET A 160 -11.35 -44.42 -27.78
C MET A 160 -12.74 -45.02 -27.56
N LEU A 161 -13.60 -44.32 -26.82
CA LEU A 161 -15.01 -44.68 -26.64
C LEU A 161 -15.77 -44.76 -27.98
N ARG A 162 -15.60 -43.75 -28.84
CA ARG A 162 -16.28 -43.67 -30.14
C ARG A 162 -15.91 -44.83 -31.07
N ASN A 163 -14.66 -45.29 -31.01
CA ASN A 163 -14.14 -46.36 -31.87
C ASN A 163 -14.20 -47.75 -31.22
N GLY A 164 -14.85 -47.89 -30.06
CA GLY A 164 -15.01 -49.19 -29.38
C GLY A 164 -13.72 -49.76 -28.79
N HIS A 165 -12.64 -48.98 -28.73
CA HIS A 165 -11.37 -49.38 -28.12
C HIS A 165 -11.40 -48.99 -26.64
N MET A 166 -11.98 -49.83 -25.78
CA MET A 166 -11.96 -49.57 -24.33
C MET A 166 -10.61 -50.01 -23.73
N ASN A 167 -9.86 -49.04 -23.20
CA ASN A 167 -8.77 -49.33 -22.26
C ASN A 167 -9.33 -49.44 -20.82
N GLY A 168 -8.59 -50.08 -19.92
CA GLY A 168 -9.07 -50.42 -18.56
C GLY A 168 -9.60 -49.24 -17.74
N HIS A 169 -9.08 -48.03 -17.97
CA HIS A 169 -9.55 -46.81 -17.32
C HIS A 169 -10.97 -46.41 -17.77
N THR A 170 -11.24 -46.49 -19.07
CA THR A 170 -12.56 -46.24 -19.67
C THR A 170 -13.62 -47.20 -19.12
N TYR A 171 -13.26 -48.48 -18.95
CA TYR A 171 -14.14 -49.49 -18.39
C TYR A 171 -14.55 -49.17 -16.94
N VAL A 172 -13.60 -48.72 -16.11
CA VAL A 172 -13.86 -48.31 -14.72
C VAL A 172 -14.79 -47.09 -14.65
N THR A 173 -14.55 -46.09 -15.50
CA THR A 173 -15.37 -44.86 -15.55
C THR A 173 -16.80 -45.16 -16.01
N GLN A 174 -16.97 -45.98 -17.04
CA GLN A 174 -18.29 -46.37 -17.55
C GLN A 174 -19.07 -47.20 -16.53
N ARG A 175 -18.40 -48.09 -15.79
CA ARG A 175 -19.01 -48.91 -14.73
C ARG A 175 -19.43 -48.08 -13.52
N LYS A 176 -18.70 -47.02 -13.17
CA LYS A 176 -19.09 -46.05 -12.13
C LYS A 176 -20.31 -45.24 -12.56
N LEU A 177 -20.33 -44.74 -13.80
CA LEU A 177 -21.46 -44.01 -14.38
C LEU A 177 -22.75 -44.84 -14.43
N GLN A 178 -22.66 -46.11 -14.83
CA GLN A 178 -23.81 -47.02 -14.83
C GLN A 178 -24.35 -47.31 -13.43
N LYS A 179 -23.51 -47.28 -12.38
CA LYS A 179 -23.94 -47.44 -10.99
C LYS A 179 -24.62 -46.18 -10.43
N SER A 180 -24.21 -44.98 -10.86
CA SER A 180 -24.84 -43.73 -10.43
C SER A 180 -26.17 -43.42 -11.11
N LEU A 181 -26.52 -44.17 -12.17
CA LEU A 181 -27.78 -44.02 -12.93
C LEU A 181 -28.85 -45.07 -12.53
N LYS A 182 -28.54 -45.95 -11.56
CA LYS A 182 -29.48 -46.89 -10.93
C LYS A 182 -29.80 -46.42 -9.52
#